data_AF-A0A2I0IQ70-F1
#
_entry.id   AF-A0A2I0IQ70-F1
#
_cell.length_a   1.000
_cell.length_b   1.000
_cell.length_c   1.000
_cell.angle_alpha   90.00
_cell.angle_beta   90.00
_cell.angle_gamma   90.00
#
_symmetry.space_group_name_H-M   'P 1'
#
loop_
_entity.id
_entity.type
_entity.pdbx_description
1 polymer ?
#
loop_
_entity_poly.entity_id
_entity_poly.type
_entity_poly.pdbx_seq_one_letter_code
_entity_poly.pdbx_strand_id
1 'polypeptide(L)'
;MTRCKHIVFSTLLQMNHDNVEQRFSEIEGGDIFNKFKDTSIGGFKESIITDMRGLLSLYEASHLRVQGEDVLEEALAFTRTHLERFVKETSNVHDDRNSNETSLASQESHALKQCLRKGLTRVEARQYISIYEEEVSLNEVLLSLAKLGFNSLQKQHQKELNDISSAVLPKVVEKAGHWKKAPFVRDRAIECYFWILGVYFEPQCLCARDIPTKVILLTSNMDDVYDVYGTTEEL
;
A
#
# COMPACT_ATOMS: atom_id res chain seq x y z
N MET A 1 -3.64 -8.66 -11.68
CA MET A 1 -4.56 -9.56 -10.93
C MET A 1 -3.86 -10.43 -9.88
N THR A 2 -2.55 -10.67 -9.96
CA THR A 2 -1.80 -11.51 -9.00
C THR A 2 -1.40 -10.79 -7.70
N ARG A 3 -1.31 -9.45 -7.71
CA ARG A 3 -0.87 -8.66 -6.53
C ARG A 3 -1.95 -8.32 -5.51
N CYS A 4 -3.23 -8.30 -5.89
CA CYS A 4 -4.32 -8.21 -4.92
C CYS A 4 -4.39 -9.45 -4.03
N LYS A 5 -3.95 -10.60 -4.54
CA LYS A 5 -4.03 -11.90 -3.86
C LYS A 5 -3.09 -11.97 -2.65
N HIS A 6 -1.93 -11.31 -2.67
CA HIS A 6 -1.00 -11.32 -1.53
C HIS A 6 -1.47 -10.49 -0.34
N ILE A 7 -2.21 -9.39 -0.57
CA ILE A 7 -2.78 -8.56 0.50
C ILE A 7 -3.96 -9.29 1.15
N VAL A 8 -4.83 -9.90 0.33
CA VAL A 8 -5.87 -10.82 0.85
C VAL A 8 -5.23 -11.94 1.67
N PHE A 9 -4.10 -12.50 1.20
CA PHE A 9 -3.39 -13.57 1.89
C PHE A 9 -2.79 -13.13 3.23
N SER A 10 -2.21 -11.93 3.36
CA SER A 10 -1.72 -11.45 4.67
C SER A 10 -2.86 -11.12 5.63
N THR A 11 -3.93 -10.51 5.15
CA THR A 11 -5.10 -10.17 5.97
C THR A 11 -5.88 -11.42 6.41
N LEU A 12 -5.95 -12.46 5.56
CA LEU A 12 -6.51 -13.76 5.91
C LEU A 12 -5.56 -14.61 6.80
N LEU A 13 -4.24 -14.48 6.63
CA LEU A 13 -3.24 -15.07 7.52
C LEU A 13 -3.36 -14.51 8.96
N GLN A 14 -3.66 -13.23 9.10
CA GLN A 14 -3.91 -12.62 10.42
C GLN A 14 -5.20 -13.16 11.09
N MET A 15 -6.19 -13.62 10.29
CA MET A 15 -7.45 -14.17 10.78
C MET A 15 -7.41 -15.67 11.11
N ASN A 16 -6.45 -16.42 10.57
CA ASN A 16 -6.30 -17.86 10.79
C ASN A 16 -4.88 -18.15 11.29
N HIS A 17 -4.75 -18.22 12.62
CA HIS A 17 -3.50 -18.65 13.27
C HIS A 17 -3.09 -20.09 12.91
N ASP A 18 -3.95 -20.86 12.23
CA ASP A 18 -3.70 -22.23 11.78
C ASP A 18 -4.31 -22.47 10.37
N ASN A 19 -3.51 -23.12 9.51
CA ASN A 19 -3.79 -23.61 8.15
C ASN A 19 -3.44 -22.67 6.98
N VAL A 20 -2.20 -22.86 6.53
CA VAL A 20 -1.67 -22.46 5.23
C VAL A 20 -2.03 -23.55 4.20
N GLU A 21 -2.35 -23.10 2.97
CA GLU A 21 -2.58 -23.88 1.75
C GLU A 21 -3.89 -24.69 1.61
N GLN A 22 -4.93 -24.06 1.02
CA GLN A 22 -5.74 -24.72 -0.02
C GLN A 22 -6.63 -23.75 -0.83
N ARG A 23 -6.50 -23.85 -2.17
CA ARG A 23 -7.49 -23.60 -3.25
C ARG A 23 -8.21 -22.25 -3.33
N PHE A 24 -7.67 -21.35 -4.17
CA PHE A 24 -8.34 -20.11 -4.63
C PHE A 24 -8.76 -20.17 -6.11
N SER A 25 -9.88 -20.85 -6.37
CA SER A 25 -10.68 -20.64 -7.59
C SER A 25 -12.20 -20.82 -7.44
N GLU A 26 -12.72 -21.21 -6.26
CA GLU A 26 -14.15 -21.58 -6.11
C GLU A 26 -14.82 -21.11 -4.81
N ILE A 27 -14.27 -20.13 -4.07
CA ILE A 27 -14.96 -19.61 -2.88
C ILE A 27 -15.66 -18.31 -3.27
N GLU A 28 -16.99 -18.37 -3.36
CA GLU A 28 -17.87 -17.20 -3.46
C GLU A 28 -17.52 -16.21 -2.35
N GLY A 29 -16.94 -15.06 -2.72
CA GLY A 29 -16.18 -14.16 -1.84
C GLY A 29 -16.94 -13.52 -0.67
N GLY A 30 -18.27 -13.66 -0.61
CA GLY A 30 -19.10 -13.14 0.48
C GLY A 30 -19.42 -14.13 1.60
N ASP A 31 -19.48 -15.44 1.32
CA ASP A 31 -20.11 -16.38 2.25
C ASP A 31 -19.25 -16.67 3.49
N ILE A 32 -17.93 -16.56 3.35
CA ILE A 32 -16.99 -16.74 4.48
C ILE A 32 -17.20 -15.69 5.59
N PHE A 33 -17.73 -14.51 5.26
CA PHE A 33 -17.96 -13.44 6.22
C PHE A 33 -19.27 -13.61 7.00
N ASN A 34 -20.22 -14.39 6.48
CA ASN A 34 -21.49 -14.66 7.15
C ASN A 34 -21.32 -15.40 8.49
N LYS A 35 -20.22 -16.15 8.68
CA LYS A 35 -19.91 -16.80 9.98
C LYS A 35 -19.72 -15.79 11.12
N PHE A 36 -19.41 -14.54 10.78
CA PHE A 36 -19.21 -13.44 11.71
C PHE A 36 -20.48 -12.62 11.95
N LYS A 37 -21.58 -12.95 11.26
CA LYS A 37 -22.90 -12.35 11.51
C LYS A 37 -23.64 -13.07 12.63
N ASP A 38 -24.41 -12.30 13.36
CA ASP A 38 -25.42 -12.80 14.29
C ASP A 38 -26.63 -13.29 13.48
N THR A 39 -26.95 -14.57 13.59
CA THR A 39 -28.04 -15.21 12.85
C THR A 39 -29.43 -14.73 13.28
N SER A 40 -29.55 -14.10 14.45
CA SER A 40 -30.81 -13.59 15.00
C SER A 40 -31.07 -12.12 14.67
N ILE A 41 -30.02 -11.29 14.62
CA ILE A 41 -30.11 -9.84 14.39
C ILE A 41 -29.78 -9.46 12.93
N GLY A 42 -29.03 -10.31 12.22
CA GLY A 42 -28.62 -10.11 10.82
C GLY A 42 -27.37 -9.24 10.63
N GLY A 43 -26.87 -8.59 11.69
CA GLY A 43 -25.66 -7.75 11.69
C GLY A 43 -24.40 -8.51 12.14
N PHE A 44 -23.24 -7.84 12.13
CA PHE A 44 -21.98 -8.41 12.63
C PHE A 44 -22.02 -8.61 14.15
N LYS A 45 -21.42 -9.70 14.64
CA LYS A 45 -21.35 -10.02 16.06
C LYS A 45 -20.57 -8.96 16.83
N GLU A 46 -21.15 -8.47 17.92
CA GLU A 46 -20.49 -7.53 18.85
C GLU A 46 -19.20 -8.09 19.44
N SER A 47 -19.06 -9.43 19.54
CA SER A 47 -17.83 -10.09 20.01
C SER A 47 -16.59 -9.77 19.15
N ILE A 48 -16.77 -9.31 17.92
CA ILE A 48 -15.66 -8.89 17.04
C ILE A 48 -15.05 -7.58 17.54
N ILE A 49 -15.83 -6.73 18.20
CA ILE A 49 -15.37 -5.42 18.69
C ILE A 49 -14.33 -5.58 19.79
N THR A 50 -14.43 -6.65 20.59
CA THR A 50 -13.45 -6.95 21.63
C THR A 50 -12.12 -7.47 21.08
N ASP A 51 -12.10 -7.97 19.84
CA ASP A 51 -10.89 -8.38 19.14
C ASP A 51 -10.46 -7.29 18.15
N MET A 52 -9.71 -6.30 18.64
CA MET A 52 -9.27 -5.16 17.84
C MET A 52 -8.45 -5.57 16.61
N ARG A 53 -7.64 -6.63 16.71
CA ARG A 53 -6.85 -7.16 15.58
C ARG A 53 -7.75 -7.81 14.54
N GLY A 54 -8.75 -8.58 14.98
CA GLY A 54 -9.78 -9.15 14.11
C GLY A 54 -10.63 -8.07 13.42
N LEU A 55 -10.99 -7.02 14.16
CA LEU A 55 -11.74 -5.86 13.66
C LEU A 55 -10.95 -5.10 12.58
N LEU A 56 -9.68 -4.80 12.83
CA LEU A 56 -8.77 -4.17 11.86
C LEU A 56 -8.57 -5.05 10.62
N SER A 57 -8.42 -6.35 10.81
CA SER A 57 -8.28 -7.31 9.70
C SER A 57 -9.54 -7.35 8.84
N LEU A 58 -10.73 -7.34 9.45
CA LEU A 58 -12.01 -7.31 8.72
C LEU A 58 -12.19 -5.98 7.97
N TYR A 59 -11.77 -4.86 8.57
CA TYR A 59 -11.74 -3.56 7.91
C TYR A 59 -10.86 -3.60 6.66
N GLU A 60 -9.63 -4.08 6.76
CA GLU A 60 -8.71 -4.19 5.61
C GLU A 60 -9.26 -5.12 4.52
N ALA A 61 -9.85 -6.26 4.92
CA ALA A 61 -10.47 -7.20 4.00
C ALA A 61 -11.67 -6.58 3.26
N SER A 62 -12.48 -5.78 3.94
CA SER A 62 -13.67 -5.14 3.34
C SER A 62 -13.36 -4.12 2.22
N HIS A 63 -12.11 -3.65 2.12
CA HIS A 63 -11.65 -2.83 0.99
C HIS A 63 -11.36 -3.64 -0.29
N LEU A 64 -11.47 -4.97 -0.24
CA LEU A 64 -11.37 -5.86 -1.41
C LEU A 64 -12.71 -6.08 -2.11
N ARG A 65 -13.80 -5.56 -1.55
CA ARG A 65 -15.15 -5.76 -2.06
C ARG A 65 -15.30 -5.36 -3.52
N VAL A 66 -16.16 -6.10 -4.22
CA VAL A 66 -16.65 -5.75 -5.56
C VAL A 66 -18.14 -5.39 -5.51
N GLN A 67 -18.66 -4.84 -6.60
CA GLN A 67 -20.07 -4.49 -6.70
C GLN A 67 -20.95 -5.73 -6.50
N GLY A 68 -21.94 -5.62 -5.61
CA GLY A 68 -22.87 -6.70 -5.28
C GLY A 68 -22.51 -7.53 -4.05
N GLU A 69 -21.38 -7.24 -3.38
CA GLU A 69 -20.99 -7.90 -2.13
C GLU A 69 -21.48 -7.12 -0.90
N ASP A 70 -22.80 -7.15 -0.65
CA ASP A 70 -23.46 -6.39 0.43
C ASP A 70 -22.85 -6.68 1.81
N VAL A 71 -22.46 -7.94 2.06
CA VAL A 71 -21.82 -8.36 3.32
C VAL A 71 -20.51 -7.62 3.60
N LEU A 72 -19.73 -7.29 2.58
CA LEU A 72 -18.47 -6.56 2.74
C LEU A 72 -18.69 -5.05 2.83
N GLU A 73 -19.76 -4.52 2.22
CA GLU A 73 -20.16 -3.12 2.44
C GLU A 73 -20.62 -2.92 3.88
N GLU A 74 -21.45 -3.83 4.41
CA GLU A 74 -21.83 -3.84 5.82
C GLU A 74 -20.62 -4.02 6.74
N ALA A 75 -19.68 -4.91 6.40
CA ALA A 75 -18.46 -5.12 7.17
C ALA A 75 -17.62 -3.84 7.24
N LEU A 76 -17.47 -3.14 6.12
CA LEU A 76 -16.73 -1.88 6.09
C LEU A 76 -17.39 -0.83 6.99
N ALA A 77 -18.71 -0.66 6.89
CA ALA A 77 -19.45 0.31 7.69
C ALA A 77 -19.35 0.01 9.19
N PHE A 78 -19.54 -1.27 9.57
CA PHE A 78 -19.40 -1.75 10.93
C PHE A 78 -17.98 -1.48 11.45
N THR A 79 -16.96 -2.06 10.83
CA THR A 79 -15.59 -1.97 11.31
C THR A 79 -15.06 -0.54 11.36
N ARG A 80 -15.33 0.29 10.35
CA ARG A 80 -14.96 1.71 10.34
C ARG A 80 -15.52 2.44 11.56
N THR A 81 -16.80 2.25 11.86
CA THR A 81 -17.47 2.92 12.99
C THR A 81 -16.80 2.55 14.32
N HIS A 82 -16.46 1.28 14.51
CA HIS A 82 -15.84 0.81 15.74
C HIS A 82 -14.36 1.22 15.85
N LEU A 83 -13.59 1.20 14.76
CA LEU A 83 -12.21 1.67 14.73
C LEU A 83 -12.10 3.18 14.98
N GLU A 84 -12.97 4.00 14.35
CA GLU A 84 -13.00 5.45 14.57
C GLU A 84 -13.30 5.79 16.04
N ARG A 85 -14.23 5.04 16.66
CA ARG A 85 -14.52 5.16 18.09
C ARG A 85 -13.30 4.83 18.94
N PHE A 86 -12.65 3.69 18.68
CA PHE A 86 -11.47 3.24 19.43
C PHE A 86 -10.31 4.25 19.36
N VAL A 87 -10.01 4.76 18.16
CA VAL A 87 -8.94 5.77 17.97
C VAL A 87 -9.27 7.05 18.75
N LYS A 88 -10.53 7.51 18.72
CA LYS A 88 -10.97 8.70 19.45
C LYS A 88 -10.86 8.51 20.96
N GLU A 89 -11.36 7.39 21.49
CA GLU A 89 -11.24 7.04 22.91
C GLU A 89 -9.78 6.95 23.33
N THR A 90 -8.93 6.42 22.45
CA THR A 90 -7.50 6.31 22.70
C THR A 90 -6.77 7.65 22.78
N SER A 91 -7.09 8.56 21.87
CA SER A 91 -6.47 9.89 21.84
C SER A 91 -6.80 10.78 23.05
N ASN A 92 -7.84 10.46 23.82
CA ASN A 92 -8.29 11.28 24.95
C ASN A 92 -7.71 10.84 26.31
N VAL A 93 -6.90 9.78 26.37
CA VAL A 93 -6.32 9.27 27.63
C VAL A 93 -4.87 9.75 27.76
N HIS A 94 -4.59 10.50 28.83
CA HIS A 94 -3.25 11.00 29.15
C HIS A 94 -2.35 9.86 29.67
N ASP A 95 -1.42 9.44 28.80
CA ASP A 95 0.00 9.12 29.05
C ASP A 95 0.41 8.04 30.09
N ASP A 96 -0.36 6.97 30.26
CA ASP A 96 0.06 5.80 31.07
C ASP A 96 -0.11 4.45 30.34
N ARG A 97 0.03 4.46 29.00
CA ARG A 97 -0.18 3.26 28.16
C ARG A 97 1.11 2.47 27.92
N ASN A 98 0.98 1.16 27.95
CA ASN A 98 1.98 0.22 27.45
C ASN A 98 2.22 0.45 25.93
N SER A 99 3.47 0.29 25.48
CA SER A 99 3.90 0.37 24.08
C SER A 99 3.00 -0.40 23.10
N ASN A 100 2.47 -1.56 23.49
CA ASN A 100 1.58 -2.36 22.64
C ASN A 100 0.26 -1.66 22.28
N GLU A 101 -0.38 -0.99 23.24
CA GLU A 101 -1.66 -0.30 22.98
C GLU A 101 -1.46 0.95 22.13
N THR A 102 -0.31 1.61 22.29
CA THR A 102 0.09 2.77 21.50
C THR A 102 0.41 2.37 20.05
N SER A 103 1.10 1.24 19.86
CA SER A 103 1.42 0.69 18.54
C SER A 103 0.16 0.29 17.77
N LEU A 104 -0.79 -0.35 18.47
CA LEU A 104 -2.10 -0.72 17.92
C LEU A 104 -2.87 0.52 17.44
N ALA A 105 -3.07 1.51 18.32
CA ALA A 105 -3.77 2.76 17.98
C ALA A 105 -3.19 3.50 16.77
N SER A 106 -1.87 3.44 16.59
CA SER A 106 -1.17 3.97 15.43
C SER A 106 -1.53 3.22 14.14
N GLN A 107 -1.62 1.88 14.20
CA GLN A 107 -2.07 1.03 13.10
C GLN A 107 -3.52 1.34 12.69
N GLU A 108 -4.45 1.44 13.63
CA GLU A 108 -5.85 1.75 13.29
C GLU A 108 -5.98 3.15 12.68
N SER A 109 -5.30 4.14 13.27
CA SER A 109 -5.27 5.51 12.74
C SER A 109 -4.72 5.56 11.32
N HIS A 110 -3.68 4.77 11.04
CA HIS A 110 -3.14 4.65 9.69
C HIS A 110 -4.13 3.98 8.74
N ALA A 111 -4.70 2.83 9.09
CA ALA A 111 -5.65 2.10 8.24
C ALA A 111 -6.90 2.93 7.90
N LEU A 112 -7.39 3.75 8.85
CA LEU A 112 -8.51 4.67 8.62
C LEU A 112 -8.16 5.78 7.62
N LYS A 113 -6.90 6.24 7.59
CA LYS A 113 -6.41 7.21 6.60
C LYS A 113 -6.14 6.55 5.24
N GLN A 114 -5.46 5.41 5.26
CA GLN A 114 -5.02 4.65 4.10
C GLN A 114 -5.09 3.16 4.43
N CYS A 115 -6.05 2.45 3.87
CA CYS A 115 -6.08 0.99 4.01
C CYS A 115 -4.91 0.37 3.23
N LEU A 116 -4.41 -0.77 3.71
CA LEU A 116 -3.31 -1.52 3.10
C LEU A 116 -3.54 -1.78 1.61
N ARG A 117 -4.79 -2.03 1.22
CA ARG A 117 -5.18 -2.27 -0.18
C ARG A 117 -4.94 -1.07 -1.10
N LYS A 118 -5.05 0.15 -0.57
CA LYS A 118 -4.81 1.42 -1.28
C LYS A 118 -3.39 1.94 -1.07
N GLY A 119 -2.65 1.39 -0.11
CA GLY A 119 -1.25 1.73 0.15
C GLY A 119 -0.29 1.17 -0.90
N LEU A 120 0.85 1.83 -1.07
CA LEU A 120 1.94 1.29 -1.88
C LEU A 120 2.69 0.25 -1.06
N THR A 121 2.81 -0.98 -1.56
CA THR A 121 3.38 -2.12 -0.82
C THR A 121 4.71 -1.81 -0.14
N ARG A 122 5.60 -1.07 -0.80
CA ARG A 122 6.91 -0.67 -0.23
C ARG A 122 6.77 0.33 0.92
N VAL A 123 5.82 1.25 0.84
CA VAL A 123 5.55 2.24 1.90
C VAL A 123 4.94 1.52 3.10
N GLU A 124 3.92 0.70 2.86
CA GLU A 124 3.28 -0.11 3.91
C GLU A 124 4.27 -1.06 4.58
N ALA A 125 5.14 -1.72 3.81
CA ALA A 125 6.16 -2.61 4.37
C ALA A 125 7.14 -1.87 5.29
N ARG A 126 7.53 -0.63 4.97
CA ARG A 126 8.40 0.18 5.84
C ARG A 126 7.73 0.45 7.18
N GLN A 127 6.47 0.83 7.14
CA GLN A 127 5.70 1.13 8.34
C GLN A 127 5.46 -0.12 9.18
N TYR A 128 5.11 -1.24 8.53
CA TYR A 128 4.89 -2.51 9.22
C TYR A 128 6.17 -3.03 9.88
N ILE A 129 7.35 -2.85 9.27
CA ILE A 129 8.63 -3.19 9.92
C ILE A 129 8.79 -2.45 11.25
N SER A 130 8.45 -1.16 11.30
CA SER A 130 8.53 -0.37 12.53
C SER A 130 7.53 -0.83 13.59
N ILE A 131 6.32 -1.20 13.18
CA ILE A 131 5.32 -1.72 14.12
C ILE A 131 5.71 -3.09 14.65
N TYR A 132 6.14 -3.99 13.76
CA TYR A 132 6.53 -5.36 14.13
C TYR A 132 7.74 -5.38 15.08
N GLU A 133 8.62 -4.36 15.01
CA GLU A 133 9.73 -4.19 15.94
C GLU A 133 9.27 -3.89 17.39
N GLU A 134 8.07 -3.36 17.58
CA GLU A 134 7.50 -3.05 18.90
C GLU A 134 6.65 -4.21 19.46
N GLU A 135 6.37 -5.25 18.68
CA GLU A 135 5.53 -6.38 19.10
C GLU A 135 6.23 -7.28 20.13
N VAL A 136 5.52 -7.64 21.21
CA VAL A 136 6.03 -8.56 22.25
C VAL A 136 6.35 -9.96 21.70
N SER A 137 5.62 -10.42 20.69
CA SER A 137 5.82 -11.73 20.04
C SER A 137 6.80 -11.70 18.86
N LEU A 138 7.63 -10.66 18.77
CA LEU A 138 8.62 -10.48 17.71
C LEU A 138 9.53 -11.70 17.54
N ASN A 139 9.67 -12.14 16.28
CA ASN A 139 10.76 -13.01 15.84
C ASN A 139 11.92 -12.17 15.26
N GLU A 140 13.05 -12.14 15.96
CA GLU A 140 14.24 -11.35 15.59
C GLU A 140 14.81 -11.71 14.21
N VAL A 141 14.76 -12.99 13.83
CA VAL A 141 15.26 -13.46 12.52
C VAL A 141 14.38 -12.91 11.41
N LEU A 142 13.06 -12.92 11.58
CA LEU A 142 12.13 -12.36 10.61
C LEU A 142 12.28 -10.85 10.45
N LEU A 143 12.42 -10.11 11.56
CA LEU A 143 12.65 -8.66 11.52
C LEU A 143 13.97 -8.32 10.84
N SER A 144 15.04 -9.05 11.16
CA SER A 144 16.35 -8.89 10.53
C SER A 144 16.28 -9.13 9.03
N LEU A 145 15.60 -10.21 8.61
CA LEU A 145 15.38 -10.52 7.21
C LEU A 145 14.60 -9.40 6.49
N ALA A 146 13.51 -8.91 7.10
CA ALA A 146 12.69 -7.84 6.55
C ALA A 146 13.48 -6.54 6.38
N LYS A 147 14.24 -6.11 7.40
CA LYS A 147 15.10 -4.91 7.35
C LYS A 147 16.20 -5.04 6.28
N LEU A 148 16.89 -6.18 6.22
CA LEU A 148 17.94 -6.42 5.23
C LEU A 148 17.38 -6.43 3.80
N GLY A 149 16.28 -7.15 3.57
CA GLY A 149 15.60 -7.18 2.27
C GLY A 149 15.13 -5.80 1.85
N PHE A 150 14.52 -5.05 2.76
CA PHE A 150 14.06 -3.68 2.49
C PHE A 150 15.22 -2.75 2.09
N ASN A 151 16.32 -2.78 2.85
CA ASN A 151 17.48 -1.92 2.63
C ASN A 151 18.26 -2.30 1.36
N SER A 152 18.35 -3.59 1.05
CA SER A 152 18.97 -4.08 -0.18
C SER A 152 18.24 -3.55 -1.41
N LEU A 153 16.90 -3.71 -1.46
CA LEU A 153 16.08 -3.15 -2.53
C LEU A 153 16.16 -1.63 -2.60
N GLN A 154 16.16 -0.95 -1.45
CA GLN A 154 16.28 0.51 -1.41
C GLN A 154 17.59 0.99 -2.07
N LYS A 155 18.71 0.32 -1.80
CA LYS A 155 20.01 0.64 -2.43
C LYS A 155 19.97 0.39 -3.94
N GLN A 156 19.35 -0.70 -4.37
CA GLN A 156 19.18 -1.00 -5.78
C GLN A 156 18.37 0.12 -6.47
N HIS A 157 17.24 0.52 -5.90
CA HIS A 157 16.40 1.57 -6.45
C HIS A 157 17.09 2.94 -6.49
N GLN A 158 17.88 3.27 -5.47
CA GLN A 158 18.68 4.50 -5.46
C GLN A 158 19.72 4.50 -6.60
N LYS A 159 20.38 3.37 -6.84
CA LYS A 159 21.30 3.23 -7.97
C LYS A 159 20.58 3.41 -9.30
N GLU A 160 19.46 2.73 -9.51
CA GLU A 160 18.66 2.83 -10.73
C GLU A 160 18.21 4.29 -10.99
N LEU A 161 17.72 4.98 -9.96
CA LEU A 161 17.31 6.37 -10.03
C LEU A 161 18.50 7.29 -10.37
N ASN A 162 19.66 7.08 -9.74
CA ASN A 162 20.87 7.83 -10.05
C ASN A 162 21.32 7.61 -11.49
N ASP A 163 21.27 6.38 -12.00
CA ASP A 163 21.62 6.06 -13.38
C ASP A 163 20.65 6.73 -14.37
N ILE A 164 19.34 6.74 -14.07
CA ILE A 164 18.33 7.43 -14.86
C ILE A 164 18.56 8.94 -14.87
N SER A 165 18.72 9.55 -13.69
CA SER A 165 18.90 11.01 -13.51
C SER A 165 20.22 11.51 -14.13
N SER A 166 21.33 10.84 -13.86
CA SER A 166 22.67 11.34 -14.20
C SER A 166 23.15 10.95 -15.60
N ALA A 167 22.65 9.86 -16.17
CA ALA A 167 23.17 9.33 -17.43
C ALA A 167 22.12 9.21 -18.53
N VAL A 168 20.91 8.73 -18.22
CA VAL A 168 19.90 8.49 -19.26
C VAL A 168 19.22 9.80 -19.65
N LEU A 169 18.71 10.55 -18.68
CA LEU A 169 17.99 11.79 -18.91
C LEU A 169 18.80 12.75 -19.78
N PRO A 170 20.06 13.12 -19.43
CA PRO A 170 20.89 14.00 -20.26
C PRO A 170 21.12 13.50 -21.70
N LYS A 171 21.17 12.19 -21.93
CA LYS A 171 21.34 11.62 -23.28
C LYS A 171 20.06 11.67 -24.09
N VAL A 172 18.91 11.46 -23.45
CA VAL A 172 17.60 11.66 -24.08
C VAL A 172 17.41 13.14 -24.39
N VAL A 173 17.82 14.03 -23.46
CA VAL A 173 18.04 15.50 -23.60
C VAL A 173 18.76 15.84 -24.87
N GLU A 174 19.92 15.26 -25.02
CA GLU A 174 20.77 15.56 -26.13
C GLU A 174 20.22 15.05 -27.47
N LYS A 175 19.70 13.82 -27.50
CA LYS A 175 19.21 13.19 -28.73
C LYS A 175 17.93 13.79 -29.27
N ALA A 176 17.01 14.22 -28.43
CA ALA A 176 15.75 14.80 -28.90
C ALA A 176 15.88 16.28 -29.34
N GLY A 177 17.08 16.89 -29.25
CA GLY A 177 17.44 18.16 -29.89
C GLY A 177 16.85 19.43 -29.26
N HIS A 178 17.65 20.50 -29.13
CA HIS A 178 17.30 21.87 -28.65
C HIS A 178 16.51 22.06 -27.34
N TRP A 179 15.91 21.05 -26.74
CA TRP A 179 15.21 21.15 -25.45
C TRP A 179 16.17 21.21 -24.24
N LYS A 180 17.49 21.20 -24.47
CA LYS A 180 18.54 21.55 -23.47
C LYS A 180 18.28 22.89 -22.75
N LYS A 181 17.32 23.70 -23.22
CA LYS A 181 16.92 24.99 -22.64
C LYS A 181 15.40 25.15 -22.52
N ALA A 182 14.66 24.10 -22.17
CA ALA A 182 13.23 24.20 -21.88
C ALA A 182 13.00 24.43 -20.37
N PRO A 183 13.08 25.69 -19.86
CA PRO A 183 12.86 25.97 -18.44
C PRO A 183 11.42 25.69 -17.99
N PHE A 184 10.52 25.47 -18.95
CA PHE A 184 9.12 25.13 -18.71
C PHE A 184 8.91 23.64 -18.35
N VAL A 185 9.86 22.76 -18.70
CA VAL A 185 9.74 21.33 -18.39
C VAL A 185 10.08 21.08 -16.92
N ARG A 186 9.19 20.37 -16.24
CA ARG A 186 9.33 20.04 -14.81
C ARG A 186 10.36 18.92 -14.61
N ASP A 187 11.28 19.08 -13.66
CA ASP A 187 12.16 17.97 -13.25
C ASP A 187 11.38 17.00 -12.36
N ARG A 188 10.92 15.88 -12.95
CA ARG A 188 10.05 14.88 -12.31
C ARG A 188 10.65 13.48 -12.28
N ALA A 189 11.97 13.36 -12.39
CA ALA A 189 12.63 12.06 -12.50
C ALA A 189 12.34 11.14 -11.30
N ILE A 190 12.32 11.72 -10.10
CA ILE A 190 12.10 11.00 -8.83
C ILE A 190 10.64 10.55 -8.74
N GLU A 191 9.69 11.42 -9.05
CA GLU A 191 8.26 11.16 -9.01
C GLU A 191 7.88 10.08 -10.03
N CYS A 192 8.37 10.19 -11.28
CA CYS A 192 8.12 9.20 -12.33
C CYS A 192 8.65 7.81 -11.93
N TYR A 193 9.86 7.76 -11.37
CA TYR A 193 10.44 6.51 -10.90
C TYR A 193 9.66 5.94 -9.71
N PHE A 194 9.26 6.79 -8.76
CA PHE A 194 8.45 6.41 -7.60
C PHE A 194 7.09 5.84 -8.01
N TRP A 195 6.44 6.40 -9.03
CA TRP A 195 5.21 5.85 -9.61
C TRP A 195 5.42 4.42 -10.11
N ILE A 196 6.52 4.18 -10.83
CA ILE A 196 6.85 2.85 -11.33
C ILE A 196 7.20 1.87 -10.20
N LEU A 197 7.78 2.32 -9.08
CA LEU A 197 7.95 1.47 -7.90
C LEU A 197 6.62 0.96 -7.33
N GLY A 198 5.52 1.70 -7.48
CA GLY A 198 4.20 1.21 -7.13
C GLY A 198 3.75 0.00 -7.97
N VAL A 199 4.28 -0.12 -9.18
CA VAL A 199 3.97 -1.17 -10.14
C VAL A 199 5.06 -2.23 -10.25
N TYR A 200 6.31 -1.99 -9.87
CA TYR A 200 7.39 -2.98 -9.99
C TYR A 200 8.46 -2.76 -8.93
N PHE A 201 8.25 -3.23 -7.70
CA PHE A 201 9.24 -3.09 -6.63
C PHE A 201 10.17 -4.30 -6.47
N GLU A 202 9.82 -5.44 -7.07
CA GLU A 202 10.54 -6.70 -6.91
C GLU A 202 11.94 -6.62 -7.57
N PRO A 203 12.99 -7.20 -6.97
CA PRO A 203 14.38 -6.98 -7.40
C PRO A 203 14.61 -7.32 -8.88
N GLN A 204 14.00 -8.41 -9.36
CA GLN A 204 14.12 -8.93 -10.72
C GLN A 204 13.49 -8.05 -11.80
N CYS A 205 12.64 -7.09 -11.43
CA CYS A 205 11.89 -6.25 -12.37
C CYS A 205 12.67 -5.02 -12.86
N LEU A 206 13.98 -5.15 -13.07
CA LEU A 206 14.87 -4.06 -13.51
C LEU A 206 14.39 -3.37 -14.79
N CYS A 207 14.24 -4.13 -15.89
CA CYS A 207 13.80 -3.57 -17.16
C CYS A 207 12.37 -3.00 -17.08
N ALA A 208 11.52 -3.62 -16.26
CA ALA A 208 10.16 -3.16 -16.01
C ALA A 208 10.11 -1.89 -15.14
N ARG A 209 11.21 -1.50 -14.47
CA ARG A 209 11.35 -0.18 -13.87
C ARG A 209 11.96 0.83 -14.83
N ASP A 210 13.07 0.45 -15.47
CA ASP A 210 13.87 1.33 -16.30
C ASP A 210 13.11 1.86 -17.53
N ILE A 211 12.50 0.97 -18.33
CA ILE A 211 11.83 1.36 -19.57
C ILE A 211 10.59 2.22 -19.29
N PRO A 212 9.65 1.79 -18.43
CA PRO A 212 8.45 2.60 -18.14
C PRO A 212 8.78 3.95 -17.50
N THR A 213 9.81 4.04 -16.65
CA THR A 213 10.21 5.33 -16.08
C THR A 213 10.61 6.32 -17.17
N LYS A 214 11.40 5.88 -18.17
CA LYS A 214 11.79 6.73 -19.30
C LYS A 214 10.59 7.15 -20.14
N VAL A 215 9.63 6.25 -20.36
CA VAL A 215 8.41 6.54 -21.10
C VAL A 215 7.57 7.58 -20.36
N ILE A 216 7.30 7.38 -19.05
CA ILE A 216 6.51 8.34 -18.26
C ILE A 216 7.17 9.71 -18.24
N LEU A 217 8.49 9.77 -18.13
CA LEU A 217 9.23 11.02 -18.12
C LEU A 217 9.13 11.76 -19.46
N LEU A 218 9.24 11.05 -20.59
CA LEU A 218 9.00 11.62 -21.91
C LEU A 218 7.55 12.12 -22.05
N THR A 219 6.57 11.32 -21.61
CA THR A 219 5.16 11.71 -21.61
C THR A 219 4.92 12.95 -20.75
N SER A 220 5.55 13.05 -19.57
CA SER A 220 5.44 14.24 -18.70
C SER A 220 6.06 15.48 -19.35
N ASN A 221 7.12 15.33 -20.14
CA ASN A 221 7.69 16.45 -20.88
C ASN A 221 6.78 16.86 -22.04
N MET A 222 6.13 15.90 -22.71
CA MET A 222 5.13 16.19 -23.74
C MET A 222 3.91 16.91 -23.15
N ASP A 223 3.42 16.47 -21.98
CA ASP A 223 2.37 17.13 -21.22
C ASP A 223 2.69 18.62 -20.99
N ASP A 224 3.92 18.94 -20.57
CA ASP A 224 4.39 20.33 -20.43
C ASP A 224 4.38 21.11 -21.74
N VAL A 225 4.65 20.44 -22.87
CA VAL A 225 4.56 21.07 -24.19
C VAL A 225 3.12 21.40 -24.54
N TYR A 226 2.17 20.50 -24.33
CA TYR A 226 0.77 20.74 -24.69
C TYR A 226 0.08 21.74 -23.74
N ASP A 227 0.39 21.70 -22.44
CA ASP A 227 -0.35 22.46 -21.44
C ASP A 227 0.26 23.84 -21.13
N VAL A 228 1.58 24.00 -21.29
CA VAL A 228 2.30 25.22 -20.85
C VAL A 228 2.93 25.98 -22.01
N TYR A 229 3.54 25.26 -22.96
CA TYR A 229 4.38 25.91 -23.96
C TYR A 229 3.68 26.10 -25.32
N GLY A 230 2.97 25.10 -25.81
CA GLY A 230 2.44 25.04 -27.16
C GLY A 230 1.32 26.05 -27.38
N THR A 231 1.44 26.83 -28.45
CA THR A 231 0.36 27.69 -28.94
C THR A 231 -0.68 26.88 -29.72
N THR A 232 -1.86 27.45 -29.94
CA THR A 232 -2.95 26.76 -30.66
C THR A 232 -2.59 26.47 -32.12
N GLU A 233 -1.69 27.25 -32.71
CA GLU A 233 -1.18 27.04 -34.06
C GLU A 233 -0.04 26.02 -34.13
N GLU A 234 0.65 25.73 -33.02
CA GLU A 234 1.78 24.79 -32.95
C GLU A 234 1.38 23.36 -32.57
N LEU A 235 0.23 23.18 -31.91
CA LEU A 235 -0.33 21.90 -31.45
C LEU A 235 -1.34 21.31 -32.44
#